data_AF-A0A934TIP9-F1
#
_entry.id   AF-A0A934TIP9-F1
#
_cell.length_a   1.000
_cell.length_b   1.000
_cell.length_c   1.000
_cell.angle_alpha   90.00
_cell.angle_beta   90.00
_cell.angle_gamma   90.00
#
_symmetry.space_group_name_H-M   'P 1'
#
loop_
_entity.id
_entity.type
_entity.pdbx_description
1 polymer ?
#
loop_
_entity_poly.entity_id
_entity_poly.type
_entity_poly.pdbx_seq_one_letter_code
_entity_poly.pdbx_strand_id
1 'polypeptide(L)'
;MKVLVFNAGSSSLKFGVFDTANGAVELLRGGFERFGPDGCRATLRGAGGSQDGPAPHTDLAAAIAAVPAVLEARGIGPVDAVGHRIAHGGDRFTAATPLSEEVIARIEALNPLAPLHNPAILRAVRLAREVWPDLPQLGVFDTAFHLTNPARATTYAVPKAWRDAGLRRYGFHGTSHKYVAQRAAEVMGRPWTELRIISVHLGNGASVCAVDLGRSMDSSMGMTPLEGLVMGTRSGDVDPGAFGYLHRALGLGIAEIEDALNRDSGLKGLAGVSDMRDVEARAGAGDADAQLAINVYAYRARKYIGAYAAAMGGVDAVVFTGGIGENSPSMRRRICDGLDFMGLHLDHDRNQAVRLEGRAAPEIQSWGSRVRVIVTETAEQLMIAREVAAALARPAPAPKAIPVAVSARHVHLSRAAVEALFGPGYCLTPARELRQKGNFAAEERVTIEGPRGRLERVAILGPERPRTQIEVSRTDSFGLGIDAPVRESGKVDGTPRVTLVGPAGRYDTDGLIVAARHIHTNPDDAAAMGLQDGQFVEVHVGDGGAGRGLTFAHTLVRVSPTAFTEMHIDTDEANAAGIRTEGEGSVAETHTATPVAVH
;
A
#
# COMPACT_ATOMS: atom_id res chain seq x y z
N MET A 1 -21.17 11.62 13.79
CA MET A 1 -20.87 12.58 12.72
C MET A 1 -21.49 12.04 11.45
N LYS A 2 -22.21 12.86 10.69
CA LYS A 2 -22.81 12.51 9.41
C LYS A 2 -21.94 13.02 8.26
N VAL A 3 -21.41 12.11 7.45
CA VAL A 3 -20.57 12.46 6.31
C VAL A 3 -21.35 12.23 5.01
N LEU A 4 -21.48 13.28 4.19
CA LEU A 4 -21.96 13.18 2.82
C LEU A 4 -20.79 12.82 1.91
N VAL A 5 -20.94 11.79 1.09
CA VAL A 5 -19.86 11.33 0.21
C VAL A 5 -20.29 11.46 -1.24
N PHE A 6 -19.45 12.07 -2.07
CA PHE A 6 -19.62 12.18 -3.52
C PHE A 6 -18.63 11.32 -4.31
N ASN A 7 -19.15 10.65 -5.34
CA ASN A 7 -18.40 10.03 -6.42
C ASN A 7 -18.97 10.56 -7.74
N ALA A 8 -18.29 11.55 -8.31
CA ALA A 8 -18.71 12.22 -9.52
C ALA A 8 -17.97 11.67 -10.74
N GLY A 9 -18.72 11.45 -11.82
CA GLY A 9 -18.21 11.23 -13.16
C GLY A 9 -18.72 12.29 -14.12
N SER A 10 -18.27 12.26 -15.38
CA SER A 10 -18.68 13.24 -16.40
C SER A 10 -20.19 13.23 -16.68
N SER A 11 -20.87 12.09 -16.50
CA SER A 11 -22.28 11.88 -16.83
C SER A 11 -23.11 11.27 -15.69
N SER A 12 -22.59 11.29 -14.46
CA SER A 12 -23.27 10.73 -13.30
C SER A 12 -22.76 11.32 -11.97
N LEU A 13 -23.62 11.34 -10.96
CA LEU A 13 -23.29 11.62 -9.57
C LEU A 13 -23.80 10.49 -8.69
N LYS A 14 -22.91 9.75 -8.03
CA LYS A 14 -23.29 8.86 -6.93
C LYS A 14 -22.99 9.54 -5.61
N PHE A 15 -23.91 9.42 -4.66
CA PHE A 15 -23.74 10.01 -3.33
C PHE A 15 -24.31 9.13 -2.23
N GLY A 16 -23.86 9.34 -1.00
CA GLY A 16 -24.38 8.63 0.15
C GLY A 16 -24.13 9.39 1.44
N VAL A 17 -24.96 9.17 2.45
CA VAL A 17 -24.82 9.77 3.77
C VAL A 17 -24.60 8.68 4.80
N PHE A 18 -23.55 8.82 5.59
CA PHE A 18 -23.13 7.84 6.58
C PHE A 18 -23.05 8.46 7.97
N ASP A 19 -23.66 7.81 8.97
CA ASP A 19 -23.46 8.17 10.37
C ASP A 19 -22.29 7.36 10.97
N THR A 20 -21.15 8.02 11.11
CA THR A 20 -19.89 7.42 11.57
C THR A 20 -19.81 7.27 13.08
N ALA A 21 -20.71 7.89 13.86
CA ALA A 21 -20.72 7.68 15.33
C ALA A 21 -21.19 6.27 15.70
N ASN A 22 -22.02 5.65 14.86
CA ASN A 22 -22.68 4.38 15.12
C ASN A 22 -22.15 3.25 14.21
N GLY A 23 -20.83 3.16 14.00
CA GLY A 23 -20.25 2.11 13.16
C GLY A 23 -20.36 2.36 11.65
N ALA A 24 -20.55 3.63 11.24
CA ALA A 24 -20.68 4.07 9.85
C ALA A 24 -21.91 3.47 9.14
N VAL A 25 -23.09 3.69 9.72
CA VAL A 25 -24.38 3.25 9.15
C VAL A 25 -24.73 4.09 7.93
N GLU A 26 -25.07 3.45 6.82
CA GLU A 26 -25.59 4.12 5.61
C GLU A 26 -27.04 4.58 5.85
N LEU A 27 -27.26 5.89 5.87
CA LEU A 27 -28.58 6.52 6.03
C LEU A 27 -29.29 6.69 4.69
N LEU A 28 -28.51 6.95 3.65
CA LEU A 28 -28.96 7.18 2.28
C LEU A 28 -27.89 6.76 1.30
N ARG A 29 -28.33 6.13 0.22
CA ARG A 29 -27.60 5.92 -1.02
C ARG A 29 -28.38 6.55 -2.15
N GLY A 30 -27.73 7.43 -2.90
CA GLY A 30 -28.32 8.15 -4.00
C GLY A 30 -27.47 8.08 -5.26
N GLY A 31 -28.12 8.21 -6.41
CA GLY A 31 -27.46 8.25 -7.70
C GLY A 31 -28.30 9.03 -8.70
N PHE A 32 -27.64 9.88 -9.47
CA PHE A 32 -28.16 10.47 -10.70
C PHE A 32 -27.27 9.98 -11.84
N GLU A 33 -27.84 9.22 -12.76
CA GLU A 33 -27.10 8.56 -13.84
C GLU A 33 -27.67 8.95 -15.20
N ARG A 34 -26.81 8.96 -16.23
CA ARG A 34 -27.17 9.26 -17.62
C ARG A 34 -27.74 10.67 -17.80
N PHE A 35 -26.99 11.67 -17.34
CA PHE A 35 -27.31 13.08 -17.61
C PHE A 35 -27.51 13.33 -19.11
N GLY A 36 -28.59 14.03 -19.45
CA GLY A 36 -28.92 14.42 -20.82
C GLY A 36 -29.92 15.58 -20.85
N PRO A 37 -30.31 16.02 -22.05
CA PRO A 37 -31.23 17.16 -22.24
C PRO A 37 -32.58 16.98 -21.53
N ASP A 38 -33.07 15.74 -21.45
CA ASP A 38 -34.37 15.39 -20.84
C ASP A 38 -34.27 15.07 -19.34
N GLY A 39 -33.10 15.31 -18.72
CA GLY A 39 -32.82 15.00 -17.32
C GLY A 39 -31.92 13.78 -17.14
N CYS A 40 -32.19 12.98 -16.10
CA CYS A 40 -31.41 11.79 -15.76
C CYS A 40 -32.31 10.72 -15.13
N ARG A 41 -31.72 9.56 -14.82
CA ARG A 41 -32.34 8.56 -13.95
C ARG A 41 -31.84 8.74 -12.52
N ALA A 42 -32.75 8.92 -11.58
CA ALA A 42 -32.48 8.95 -10.16
C ALA A 42 -32.72 7.57 -9.52
N THR A 43 -31.82 7.17 -8.63
CA THR A 43 -32.00 6.00 -7.77
C THR A 43 -31.66 6.41 -6.34
N LEU A 44 -32.61 6.29 -5.42
CA LEU A 44 -32.46 6.67 -4.01
C LEU A 44 -32.93 5.52 -3.11
N ARG A 45 -32.10 5.08 -2.17
CA ARG A 45 -32.38 4.00 -1.21
C ARG A 45 -31.95 4.42 0.19
N GLY A 46 -32.77 4.18 1.20
CA GLY A 46 -32.46 4.50 2.59
C GLY A 46 -33.71 4.80 3.40
N ALA A 47 -33.59 5.70 4.38
CA ALA A 47 -34.75 6.23 5.10
C ALA A 47 -35.81 6.75 4.11
N GLY A 48 -37.08 6.38 4.31
CA GLY A 48 -38.18 6.72 3.39
C GLY A 48 -38.35 5.79 2.18
N GLY A 49 -37.61 4.69 2.09
CA GLY A 49 -37.80 3.65 1.07
C GLY A 49 -36.93 3.82 -0.18
N SER A 50 -37.27 3.03 -1.20
CA SER A 50 -36.58 3.02 -2.50
C SER A 50 -37.36 3.81 -3.55
N GLN A 51 -36.66 4.66 -4.29
CA GLN A 51 -37.17 5.40 -5.44
C GLN A 51 -36.23 5.16 -6.62
N ASP A 52 -36.80 4.86 -7.78
CA ASP A 52 -36.07 4.64 -9.03
C ASP A 52 -36.92 5.16 -10.19
N GLY A 53 -36.39 6.10 -10.98
CA GLY A 53 -37.14 6.70 -12.07
C GLY A 53 -36.48 7.95 -12.66
N PRO A 54 -37.16 8.63 -13.59
CA PRO A 54 -36.65 9.87 -14.18
C PRO A 54 -36.59 11.02 -13.17
N ALA A 55 -35.62 11.91 -13.33
CA ALA A 55 -35.46 13.14 -12.57
C ALA A 55 -34.98 14.28 -13.49
N PRO A 56 -35.34 15.55 -13.22
CA PRO A 56 -35.13 16.66 -14.16
C PRO A 56 -33.69 17.21 -14.18
N HIS A 57 -32.74 16.57 -13.49
CA HIS A 57 -31.36 17.07 -13.40
C HIS A 57 -30.60 16.73 -14.68
N THR A 58 -30.29 17.75 -15.47
CA THR A 58 -29.66 17.63 -16.78
C THR A 58 -28.13 17.56 -16.73
N ASP A 59 -27.53 17.95 -15.60
CA ASP A 59 -26.09 17.94 -15.41
C ASP A 59 -25.68 17.79 -13.93
N LEU A 60 -24.36 17.71 -13.70
CA LEU A 60 -23.78 17.58 -12.37
C LEU A 60 -24.09 18.78 -11.44
N ALA A 61 -24.21 20.00 -11.97
CA ALA A 61 -24.55 21.18 -11.16
C ALA A 61 -25.99 21.10 -10.64
N ALA A 62 -26.94 20.81 -11.53
CA ALA A 62 -28.34 20.61 -11.17
C ALA A 62 -28.51 19.43 -10.20
N ALA A 63 -27.73 18.37 -10.36
CA ALA A 63 -27.76 17.20 -9.48
C ALA A 63 -27.22 17.51 -8.06
N ILE A 64 -26.07 18.19 -7.94
CA ILE A 64 -25.49 18.56 -6.63
C ILE A 64 -26.41 19.56 -5.90
N ALA A 65 -26.94 20.55 -6.61
CA ALA A 65 -27.86 21.54 -6.05
C ALA A 65 -29.18 20.93 -5.52
N ALA A 66 -29.58 19.76 -6.03
CA ALA A 66 -30.78 19.05 -5.59
C ALA A 66 -30.57 18.20 -4.33
N VAL A 67 -29.33 17.86 -3.98
CA VAL A 67 -29.02 16.97 -2.84
C VAL A 67 -29.59 17.49 -1.51
N PRO A 68 -29.51 18.79 -1.16
CA PRO A 68 -30.14 19.30 0.07
C PRO A 68 -31.62 18.96 0.21
N ALA A 69 -32.41 19.16 -0.86
CA ALA A 69 -33.84 18.84 -0.88
C ALA A 69 -34.08 17.32 -0.75
N VAL A 70 -33.20 16.49 -1.34
CA VAL A 70 -33.25 15.04 -1.14
C VAL A 70 -33.01 14.68 0.33
N LEU A 71 -32.02 15.29 0.98
CA LEU A 71 -31.72 15.03 2.40
C LEU A 71 -32.91 15.41 3.30
N GLU A 72 -33.49 16.60 3.08
CA GLU A 72 -34.67 17.08 3.80
C GLU A 72 -35.87 16.13 3.61
N ALA A 73 -36.18 15.75 2.38
CA ALA A 73 -37.28 14.84 2.06
C ALA A 73 -37.11 13.44 2.69
N ARG A 74 -35.88 13.02 2.97
CA ARG A 74 -35.59 11.75 3.67
C ARG A 74 -35.46 11.91 5.19
N GLY A 75 -35.69 13.10 5.74
CA GLY A 75 -35.56 13.37 7.17
C GLY A 75 -34.12 13.28 7.68
N ILE A 76 -33.13 13.44 6.79
CA ILE A 76 -31.72 13.37 7.14
C ILE A 76 -31.31 14.77 7.58
N GLY A 77 -31.13 14.94 8.89
CA GLY A 77 -30.63 16.20 9.46
C GLY A 77 -29.25 16.61 8.90
N PRO A 78 -28.74 17.80 9.27
CA PRO A 78 -27.56 18.39 8.66
C PRO A 78 -26.35 17.45 8.67
N VAL A 79 -25.56 17.54 7.61
CA VAL A 79 -24.29 16.80 7.47
C VAL A 79 -23.14 17.64 8.02
N ASP A 80 -22.15 16.98 8.59
CA ASP A 80 -21.03 17.61 9.30
C ASP A 80 -19.79 17.81 8.40
N ALA A 81 -19.69 17.03 7.32
CA ALA A 81 -18.56 17.05 6.40
C ALA A 81 -18.94 16.49 5.02
N VAL A 82 -18.17 16.86 3.99
CA VAL A 82 -18.29 16.32 2.63
C VAL A 82 -17.01 15.59 2.24
N GLY A 83 -17.12 14.30 1.91
CA GLY A 83 -16.03 13.50 1.35
C GLY A 83 -16.15 13.39 -0.17
N HIS A 84 -15.05 13.56 -0.89
CA HIS A 84 -14.99 13.43 -2.35
C HIS A 84 -14.06 12.30 -2.73
N ARG A 85 -14.53 11.38 -3.57
CA ARG A 85 -13.63 10.43 -4.25
C ARG A 85 -12.80 11.17 -5.27
N ILE A 86 -11.47 11.13 -5.14
CA ILE A 86 -10.50 11.65 -6.10
C ILE A 86 -9.84 10.48 -6.82
N ALA A 87 -9.82 10.51 -8.16
CA ALA A 87 -9.29 9.39 -8.94
C ALA A 87 -7.75 9.29 -8.85
N HIS A 88 -7.04 10.40 -9.01
CA HIS A 88 -5.58 10.41 -9.00
C HIS A 88 -5.02 11.42 -7.98
N GLY A 89 -4.31 10.93 -6.97
CA GLY A 89 -3.64 11.73 -5.94
C GLY A 89 -2.12 11.86 -6.12
N GLY A 90 -1.54 11.24 -7.14
CA GLY A 90 -0.09 11.27 -7.33
C GLY A 90 0.61 10.52 -6.21
N ASP A 91 1.82 10.94 -5.84
CA ASP A 91 2.66 10.28 -4.85
C ASP A 91 2.63 10.93 -3.45
N ARG A 92 1.92 12.05 -3.29
CA ARG A 92 1.90 12.83 -2.04
C ARG A 92 0.64 12.65 -1.21
N PHE A 93 -0.49 12.32 -1.84
CA PHE A 93 -1.75 12.18 -1.13
C PHE A 93 -1.96 10.74 -0.65
N THR A 94 -1.55 10.47 0.59
CA THR A 94 -1.58 9.13 1.23
C THR A 94 -2.80 8.87 2.10
N ALA A 95 -3.58 9.91 2.42
CA ALA A 95 -4.75 9.83 3.28
C ALA A 95 -5.82 10.88 2.90
N ALA A 96 -6.99 10.78 3.53
CA ALA A 96 -8.03 11.80 3.43
C ALA A 96 -7.47 13.20 3.76
N THR A 97 -7.59 14.13 2.81
CA THR A 97 -6.94 15.45 2.89
C THR A 97 -7.97 16.57 2.74
N PRO A 98 -7.99 17.58 3.61
CA PRO A 98 -8.79 18.79 3.41
C PRO A 98 -8.50 19.43 2.06
N LEU A 99 -9.55 19.69 1.28
CA LEU A 99 -9.45 20.31 -0.02
C LEU A 99 -9.37 21.83 0.19
N SER A 100 -8.15 22.37 0.30
CA SER A 100 -7.87 23.80 0.18
C SER A 100 -7.67 24.19 -1.30
N GLU A 101 -7.59 25.49 -1.63
CA GLU A 101 -7.22 25.92 -2.99
C GLU A 101 -5.86 25.36 -3.44
N GLU A 102 -4.89 25.30 -2.52
CA GLU A 102 -3.57 24.73 -2.81
C GLU A 102 -3.66 23.24 -3.14
N VAL A 103 -4.43 22.48 -2.36
CA VAL A 103 -4.64 21.04 -2.60
C VAL A 103 -5.37 20.82 -3.93
N ILE A 104 -6.38 21.63 -4.24
CA ILE A 104 -7.08 21.55 -5.54
C ILE A 104 -6.12 21.82 -6.69
N ALA A 105 -5.31 22.87 -6.63
CA ALA A 105 -4.32 23.18 -7.68
C ALA A 105 -3.32 22.04 -7.88
N ARG A 106 -2.89 21.37 -6.79
CA ARG A 106 -2.03 20.17 -6.88
C ARG A 106 -2.74 19.00 -7.55
N ILE A 107 -4.04 18.79 -7.31
CA ILE A 107 -4.82 17.74 -7.99
C ILE A 107 -5.02 18.10 -9.48
N GLU A 108 -5.21 19.38 -9.82
CA GLU A 108 -5.33 19.84 -11.21
C GLU A 108 -4.06 19.61 -12.02
N ALA A 109 -2.88 19.75 -11.41
CA ALA A 109 -1.61 19.42 -12.05
C ALA A 109 -1.51 17.94 -12.45
N LEU A 110 -2.34 17.06 -11.86
CA LEU A 110 -2.43 15.63 -12.18
C LEU A 110 -3.50 15.31 -13.25
N ASN A 111 -4.23 16.31 -13.77
CA ASN A 111 -5.22 16.11 -14.83
C ASN A 111 -4.66 15.36 -16.06
N PRO A 112 -3.41 15.59 -16.53
CA PRO A 112 -2.85 14.80 -17.62
C PRO A 112 -2.77 13.29 -17.34
N LEU A 113 -2.72 12.87 -16.07
CA LEU A 113 -2.66 11.46 -15.66
C LEU A 113 -4.04 10.79 -15.57
N ALA A 114 -5.09 11.60 -15.35
CA ALA A 114 -6.47 11.13 -15.23
C ALA A 114 -7.47 12.10 -15.90
N PRO A 115 -7.32 12.35 -17.22
CA PRO A 115 -8.03 13.43 -17.91
C PRO A 115 -9.54 13.25 -17.94
N LEU A 116 -10.02 12.01 -17.89
CA LEU A 116 -11.45 11.68 -17.89
C LEU A 116 -12.10 11.73 -16.49
N HIS A 117 -11.32 11.84 -15.43
CA HIS A 117 -11.80 11.64 -14.06
C HIS A 117 -11.59 12.89 -13.19
N ASN A 118 -10.34 13.32 -12.99
CA ASN A 118 -10.02 14.41 -12.07
C ASN A 118 -10.78 15.72 -12.40
N PRO A 119 -10.91 16.16 -13.67
CA PRO A 119 -11.64 17.38 -13.98
C PRO A 119 -13.12 17.36 -13.55
N ALA A 120 -13.83 16.26 -13.81
CA ALA A 120 -15.24 16.13 -13.43
C ALA A 120 -15.41 16.10 -11.90
N ILE A 121 -14.48 15.43 -11.20
CA ILE A 121 -14.45 15.36 -9.74
C ILE A 121 -14.19 16.74 -9.13
N LEU A 122 -13.21 17.48 -9.63
CA LEU A 122 -12.91 18.83 -9.12
C LEU A 122 -14.03 19.83 -9.42
N ARG A 123 -14.76 19.66 -10.53
CA ARG A 123 -16.01 20.40 -10.75
C ARG A 123 -17.03 20.10 -9.66
N ALA A 124 -17.21 18.84 -9.25
CA ALA A 124 -18.09 18.46 -8.16
C ALA A 124 -17.68 19.08 -6.82
N VAL A 125 -16.36 19.12 -6.52
CA VAL A 125 -15.82 19.78 -5.32
C VAL A 125 -16.21 21.27 -5.29
N ARG A 126 -16.02 21.98 -6.40
CA ARG A 126 -16.37 23.41 -6.50
C ARG A 126 -17.87 23.64 -6.31
N LEU A 127 -18.71 22.87 -7.01
CA LEU A 127 -20.17 22.94 -6.89
C LEU A 127 -20.64 22.61 -5.46
N ALA A 128 -20.03 21.62 -4.81
CA ALA A 128 -20.36 21.27 -3.44
C ALA A 128 -20.01 22.41 -2.46
N ARG A 129 -18.95 23.18 -2.71
CA ARG A 129 -18.61 24.36 -1.89
C ARG A 129 -19.57 25.51 -2.05
N GLU A 130 -20.19 25.66 -3.22
CA GLU A 130 -21.27 26.64 -3.42
C GLU A 130 -22.51 26.26 -2.58
N VAL A 131 -22.84 24.97 -2.49
CA VAL A 131 -23.98 24.47 -1.71
C VAL A 131 -23.68 24.44 -0.20
N TRP A 132 -22.47 24.06 0.19
CA TRP A 132 -22.02 23.95 1.59
C TRP A 132 -20.70 24.68 1.82
N PRO A 133 -20.71 26.02 1.93
CA PRO A 133 -19.49 26.82 2.07
C PRO A 133 -18.77 26.62 3.41
N ASP A 134 -19.52 26.35 4.47
CA ASP A 134 -18.99 26.26 5.84
C ASP A 134 -18.59 24.84 6.25
N LEU A 135 -18.91 23.82 5.43
CA LEU A 135 -18.61 22.43 5.76
C LEU A 135 -17.18 22.04 5.34
N PRO A 136 -16.43 21.33 6.20
CA PRO A 136 -15.15 20.78 5.79
C PRO A 136 -15.34 19.78 4.64
N GLN A 137 -14.54 19.97 3.57
CA GLN A 137 -14.53 19.08 2.41
C GLN A 137 -13.17 18.39 2.29
N LEU A 138 -13.17 17.07 2.19
CA LEU A 138 -11.96 16.26 2.13
C LEU A 138 -11.95 15.38 0.88
N GLY A 139 -10.78 15.24 0.27
CA GLY A 139 -10.54 14.31 -0.83
C GLY A 139 -10.00 12.99 -0.30
N VAL A 140 -10.52 11.88 -0.79
CA VAL A 140 -10.01 10.51 -0.56
C VAL A 140 -9.58 9.94 -1.90
N PHE A 141 -8.34 9.47 -1.99
CA PHE A 141 -7.67 9.24 -3.27
C PHE A 141 -7.60 7.75 -3.60
N ASP A 142 -8.07 7.36 -4.78
CA ASP A 142 -8.04 5.98 -5.26
C ASP A 142 -6.61 5.41 -5.40
N THR A 143 -5.61 6.28 -5.54
CA THR A 143 -4.19 5.92 -5.61
C THR A 143 -3.56 5.71 -4.23
N ALA A 144 -4.14 6.26 -3.15
CA ALA A 144 -3.47 6.35 -1.84
C ALA A 144 -3.11 4.98 -1.26
N PHE A 145 -4.01 4.01 -1.36
CA PHE A 145 -3.77 2.66 -0.83
C PHE A 145 -2.52 1.98 -1.44
N HIS A 146 -2.24 2.30 -2.71
CA HIS A 146 -1.16 1.70 -3.49
C HIS A 146 0.19 2.41 -3.31
N LEU A 147 0.25 3.53 -2.57
CA LEU A 147 1.51 4.23 -2.30
C LEU A 147 2.44 3.45 -1.37
N THR A 148 1.95 2.36 -0.78
CA THR A 148 2.75 1.37 -0.03
C THR A 148 3.50 0.38 -0.94
N ASN A 149 3.20 0.34 -2.25
CA ASN A 149 3.85 -0.58 -3.18
C ASN A 149 5.37 -0.31 -3.25
N PRO A 150 6.22 -1.35 -3.16
CA PRO A 150 7.67 -1.19 -3.22
C PRO A 150 8.16 -0.74 -4.60
N ALA A 151 9.38 -0.18 -4.67
CA ALA A 151 9.98 0.31 -5.90
C ALA A 151 10.00 -0.74 -7.04
N ARG A 152 10.21 -2.02 -6.70
CA ARG A 152 10.19 -3.15 -7.65
C ARG A 152 8.85 -3.34 -8.37
N ALA A 153 7.73 -2.98 -7.72
CA ALA A 153 6.39 -3.08 -8.29
C ALA A 153 5.97 -1.79 -9.01
N THR A 154 6.57 -0.66 -8.64
CA THR A 154 6.17 0.67 -9.16
C THR A 154 7.06 1.22 -10.27
N THR A 155 8.28 0.73 -10.39
CA THR A 155 9.27 1.24 -11.36
C THR A 155 9.12 0.54 -12.71
N TYR A 156 8.84 1.31 -13.77
CA TYR A 156 8.96 0.80 -15.14
C TYR A 156 10.43 0.71 -15.58
N ALA A 157 10.76 -0.34 -16.33
CA ALA A 157 12.11 -0.56 -16.88
C ALA A 157 12.36 0.31 -18.13
N VAL A 158 12.38 1.63 -17.93
CA VAL A 158 12.46 2.66 -18.98
C VAL A 158 13.57 3.67 -18.67
N PRO A 159 13.97 4.54 -19.62
CA PRO A 159 15.02 5.54 -19.40
C PRO A 159 14.83 6.33 -18.10
N LYS A 160 15.92 6.57 -17.37
CA LYS A 160 15.89 7.28 -16.08
C LYS A 160 15.22 8.65 -16.17
N ALA A 161 15.46 9.40 -17.25
CA ALA A 161 14.85 10.71 -17.45
C ALA A 161 13.31 10.69 -17.41
N TRP A 162 12.67 9.60 -17.88
CA TRP A 162 11.21 9.48 -17.85
C TRP A 162 10.72 9.17 -16.44
N ARG A 163 11.44 8.33 -15.71
CA ARG A 163 11.15 8.05 -14.29
C ARG A 163 11.29 9.30 -13.44
N ASP A 164 12.32 10.10 -13.70
CA ASP A 164 12.54 11.38 -13.02
C ASP A 164 11.46 12.42 -13.35
N ALA A 165 10.81 12.30 -14.51
CA ALA A 165 9.64 13.09 -14.88
C ALA A 165 8.31 12.58 -14.26
N GLY A 166 8.36 11.54 -13.42
CA GLY A 166 7.18 11.00 -12.72
C GLY A 166 6.56 9.75 -13.34
N LEU A 167 7.17 9.16 -14.38
CA LEU A 167 6.68 7.89 -14.96
C LEU A 167 6.87 6.73 -13.96
N ARG A 168 5.77 6.30 -13.36
CA ARG A 168 5.68 5.16 -12.43
C ARG A 168 4.27 4.58 -12.42
N ARG A 169 4.12 3.38 -11.87
CA ARG A 169 2.81 2.83 -11.52
C ARG A 169 2.27 3.51 -10.25
N TYR A 170 1.00 3.92 -10.31
CA TYR A 170 0.23 4.42 -9.17
C TYR A 170 -0.81 3.40 -8.70
N GLY A 171 -1.56 2.79 -9.63
CA GLY A 171 -2.69 1.91 -9.30
C GLY A 171 -3.96 2.70 -8.90
N PHE A 172 -5.13 2.08 -9.09
CA PHE A 172 -6.44 2.68 -8.81
C PHE A 172 -7.40 1.64 -8.22
N HIS A 173 -8.60 2.10 -7.85
CA HIS A 173 -9.56 1.34 -7.04
C HIS A 173 -9.03 1.01 -5.65
N GLY A 174 -8.08 1.80 -5.12
CA GLY A 174 -7.44 1.55 -3.83
C GLY A 174 -8.45 1.48 -2.68
N THR A 175 -9.44 2.37 -2.67
CA THR A 175 -10.54 2.37 -1.69
C THR A 175 -11.33 1.06 -1.71
N SER A 176 -11.63 0.54 -2.91
CA SER A 176 -12.35 -0.73 -3.09
C SER A 176 -11.48 -1.91 -2.64
N HIS A 177 -10.24 -2.00 -3.12
CA HIS A 177 -9.31 -3.07 -2.76
C HIS A 177 -9.07 -3.16 -1.26
N LYS A 178 -8.85 -2.01 -0.61
CA LYS A 178 -8.71 -1.90 0.85
C LYS A 178 -9.95 -2.43 1.57
N TYR A 179 -11.14 -1.99 1.16
CA TYR A 179 -12.40 -2.44 1.77
C TYR A 179 -12.57 -3.95 1.67
N VAL A 180 -12.45 -4.52 0.48
CA VAL A 180 -12.77 -5.94 0.28
C VAL A 180 -11.72 -6.86 0.88
N ALA A 181 -10.46 -6.43 0.96
CA ALA A 181 -9.42 -7.15 1.70
C ALA A 181 -9.72 -7.19 3.21
N GLN A 182 -10.11 -6.06 3.79
CA GLN A 182 -10.54 -6.00 5.20
C GLN A 182 -11.78 -6.87 5.43
N ARG A 183 -12.78 -6.79 4.53
CA ARG A 183 -14.00 -7.58 4.64
C ARG A 183 -13.75 -9.09 4.52
N ALA A 184 -12.86 -9.50 3.64
CA ALA A 184 -12.45 -10.90 3.52
C ALA A 184 -11.79 -11.41 4.80
N ALA A 185 -10.91 -10.61 5.40
CA ALA A 185 -10.26 -10.96 6.66
C ALA A 185 -11.26 -11.11 7.82
N GLU A 186 -12.25 -10.21 7.91
CA GLU A 186 -13.34 -10.29 8.89
C GLU A 186 -14.09 -11.64 8.78
N VAL A 187 -14.44 -12.07 7.57
CA VAL A 187 -15.14 -13.35 7.36
C VAL A 187 -14.24 -14.55 7.61
N MET A 188 -12.95 -14.43 7.30
CA MET A 188 -11.96 -15.47 7.63
C MET A 188 -11.64 -15.55 9.13
N GLY A 189 -12.11 -14.62 9.95
CA GLY A 189 -11.85 -14.58 11.39
C GLY A 189 -10.38 -14.38 11.72
N ARG A 190 -9.61 -13.74 10.83
CA ARG A 190 -8.16 -13.52 10.98
C ARG A 190 -7.81 -12.05 10.75
N PRO A 191 -6.81 -11.50 11.43
CA PRO A 191 -6.32 -10.16 11.13
C PRO A 191 -5.85 -10.08 9.67
N TRP A 192 -6.31 -9.07 8.93
CA TRP A 192 -5.87 -8.84 7.54
C TRP A 192 -4.36 -8.60 7.41
N THR A 193 -3.69 -8.19 8.49
CA THR A 193 -2.23 -8.05 8.60
C THR A 193 -1.48 -9.38 8.64
N GLU A 194 -2.18 -10.52 8.67
CA GLU A 194 -1.60 -11.88 8.61
C GLU A 194 -1.96 -12.62 7.32
N LEU A 195 -2.61 -11.94 6.38
CA LEU A 195 -3.17 -12.55 5.17
C LEU A 195 -2.53 -12.00 3.90
N ARG A 196 -2.37 -12.90 2.92
CA ARG A 196 -2.07 -12.59 1.52
C ARG A 196 -3.36 -12.69 0.71
N ILE A 197 -3.89 -11.54 0.30
CA ILE A 197 -5.18 -11.44 -0.35
C ILE A 197 -4.99 -10.90 -1.75
N ILE A 198 -5.58 -11.55 -2.74
CA ILE A 198 -5.71 -11.00 -4.10
C ILE A 198 -7.13 -10.48 -4.26
N SER A 199 -7.30 -9.17 -4.29
CA SER A 199 -8.59 -8.55 -4.55
C SER A 199 -8.77 -8.29 -6.06
N VAL A 200 -9.90 -8.72 -6.60
CA VAL A 200 -10.23 -8.74 -8.02
C VAL A 200 -11.48 -7.89 -8.22
N HIS A 201 -11.27 -6.59 -8.49
CA HIS A 201 -12.34 -5.64 -8.76
C HIS A 201 -12.69 -5.68 -10.25
N LEU A 202 -13.86 -6.21 -10.59
CA LEU A 202 -14.33 -6.37 -11.96
C LEU A 202 -15.58 -5.51 -12.19
N GLY A 203 -15.41 -4.35 -12.83
CA GLY A 203 -16.50 -3.50 -13.28
C GLY A 203 -16.26 -3.03 -14.73
N ASN A 204 -16.88 -1.91 -15.12
CA ASN A 204 -16.57 -1.28 -16.41
C ASN A 204 -15.09 -0.82 -16.49
N GLY A 205 -14.52 -0.46 -15.34
CA GLY A 205 -13.08 -0.54 -15.09
C GLY A 205 -12.77 -1.75 -14.23
N ALA A 206 -11.65 -2.42 -14.51
CA ALA A 206 -11.28 -3.62 -13.79
C ALA A 206 -9.81 -3.57 -13.37
N SER A 207 -9.52 -3.95 -12.12
CA SER A 207 -8.15 -4.08 -11.64
C SER A 207 -8.01 -5.22 -10.62
N VAL A 208 -6.81 -5.75 -10.53
CA VAL A 208 -6.40 -6.71 -9.49
C VAL A 208 -5.42 -6.01 -8.56
N CYS A 209 -5.46 -6.31 -7.27
CA CYS A 209 -4.48 -5.85 -6.30
C CYS A 209 -3.95 -7.03 -5.49
N ALA A 210 -2.64 -7.06 -5.29
CA ALA A 210 -1.97 -7.94 -4.34
C ALA A 210 -1.89 -7.21 -3.00
N VAL A 211 -2.62 -7.69 -1.99
CA VAL A 211 -2.60 -7.16 -0.64
C VAL A 211 -1.83 -8.14 0.25
N ASP A 212 -0.60 -7.76 0.60
CA ASP A 212 0.31 -8.56 1.42
C ASP A 212 0.35 -7.96 2.84
N LEU A 213 -0.11 -8.74 3.82
CA LEU A 213 -0.09 -8.37 5.24
C LEU A 213 -0.72 -6.99 5.52
N GLY A 214 -1.89 -6.76 4.92
CA GLY A 214 -2.66 -5.53 5.08
C GLY A 214 -2.16 -4.33 4.27
N ARG A 215 -1.20 -4.53 3.35
CA ARG A 215 -0.67 -3.47 2.51
C ARG A 215 -0.80 -3.81 1.05
N SER A 216 -1.09 -2.81 0.23
CA SER A 216 -0.96 -2.98 -1.21
C SER A 216 0.51 -3.23 -1.55
N MET A 217 0.78 -4.31 -2.27
CA MET A 217 2.12 -4.67 -2.73
C MET A 217 2.25 -4.54 -4.24
N ASP A 218 1.17 -4.80 -4.99
CA ASP A 218 1.10 -4.64 -6.45
C ASP A 218 -0.35 -4.34 -6.89
N SER A 219 -0.53 -3.66 -8.02
CA SER A 219 -1.84 -3.35 -8.60
C SER A 219 -1.78 -3.33 -10.13
N SER A 220 -2.79 -3.88 -10.79
CA SER A 220 -2.71 -4.16 -12.23
C SER A 220 -2.73 -2.89 -13.07
N MET A 221 -3.43 -1.85 -12.59
CA MET A 221 -3.42 -0.56 -13.25
C MET A 221 -2.11 0.18 -13.00
N GLY A 222 -1.74 1.01 -13.97
CA GLY A 222 -0.41 1.59 -14.11
C GLY A 222 -0.29 3.01 -13.59
N MET A 223 0.44 3.80 -14.38
CA MET A 223 0.41 5.26 -14.32
C MET A 223 -1.00 5.80 -14.59
N THR A 224 -1.72 5.14 -15.49
CA THR A 224 -3.11 5.47 -15.85
C THR A 224 -4.02 4.27 -15.63
N PRO A 225 -5.35 4.46 -15.60
CA PRO A 225 -6.30 3.36 -15.49
C PRO A 225 -6.36 2.42 -16.72
N LEU A 226 -5.50 2.58 -17.72
CA LEU A 226 -5.52 1.80 -18.96
C LEU A 226 -4.79 0.45 -18.85
N GLU A 227 -3.67 0.39 -18.11
CA GLU A 227 -2.87 -0.83 -17.97
C GLU A 227 -3.63 -1.93 -17.22
N GLY A 228 -3.32 -3.18 -17.52
CA GLY A 228 -3.77 -4.35 -16.78
C GLY A 228 -4.88 -5.12 -17.48
N LEU A 229 -6.02 -5.24 -16.79
CA LEU A 229 -7.11 -6.07 -17.25
C LEU A 229 -7.78 -5.51 -18.52
N VAL A 230 -8.37 -6.40 -19.29
CA VAL A 230 -9.37 -6.04 -20.30
C VAL A 230 -10.57 -5.45 -19.55
N MET A 231 -11.15 -4.37 -20.06
CA MET A 231 -12.28 -3.69 -19.41
C MET A 231 -13.40 -3.44 -20.41
N GLY A 232 -14.43 -2.66 -20.05
CA GLY A 232 -15.58 -2.43 -20.94
C GLY A 232 -15.17 -1.79 -22.28
N THR A 233 -14.38 -0.71 -22.23
CA THR A 233 -13.91 0.02 -23.42
C THR A 233 -12.38 0.18 -23.49
N ARG A 234 -11.68 -0.20 -22.41
CA ARG A 234 -10.22 -0.07 -22.29
C ARG A 234 -9.54 -1.37 -22.69
N SER A 235 -8.43 -1.25 -23.43
CA SER A 235 -7.68 -2.41 -23.93
C SER A 235 -7.09 -3.30 -22.84
N GLY A 236 -6.65 -2.70 -21.72
CA GLY A 236 -5.71 -3.36 -20.82
C GLY A 236 -4.32 -3.39 -21.44
N ASP A 237 -3.51 -4.36 -21.03
CA ASP A 237 -2.14 -4.52 -21.54
C ASP A 237 -2.09 -4.73 -23.05
N VAL A 238 -1.34 -3.85 -23.72
CA VAL A 238 -0.98 -3.93 -25.14
C VAL A 238 0.53 -3.76 -25.30
N ASP A 239 1.09 -4.36 -26.34
CA ASP A 239 2.52 -4.21 -26.65
C ASP A 239 2.86 -2.73 -26.97
N PRO A 240 3.81 -2.09 -26.27
CA PRO A 240 4.26 -0.75 -26.62
C PRO A 240 4.75 -0.62 -28.08
N GLY A 241 5.29 -1.69 -28.67
CA GLY A 241 5.69 -1.75 -30.08
C GLY A 241 4.52 -1.56 -31.05
N ALA A 242 3.29 -1.86 -30.61
CA ALA A 242 2.08 -1.69 -31.43
C ALA A 242 1.83 -0.22 -31.80
N PHE A 243 2.22 0.75 -30.96
CA PHE A 243 2.07 2.18 -31.28
C PHE A 243 2.80 2.55 -32.56
N GLY A 244 4.06 2.11 -32.70
CA GLY A 244 4.86 2.36 -33.89
C GLY A 244 4.31 1.65 -35.13
N TYR A 245 3.74 0.45 -34.95
CA TYR A 245 3.06 -0.25 -36.04
C TYR A 245 1.81 0.50 -36.49
N LEU A 246 0.90 0.85 -35.57
CA LEU A 246 -0.35 1.56 -35.85
C LEU A 246 -0.07 2.90 -36.56
N HIS A 247 0.93 3.64 -36.09
CA HIS A 247 1.32 4.89 -36.72
C HIS A 247 1.81 4.69 -38.17
N ARG A 248 2.76 3.76 -38.39
CA ARG A 248 3.36 3.57 -39.72
C ARG A 248 2.45 2.86 -40.72
N ALA A 249 1.65 1.90 -40.25
CA ALA A 249 0.83 1.05 -41.10
C ALA A 249 -0.57 1.62 -41.32
N LEU A 250 -1.16 2.27 -40.30
CA LEU A 250 -2.53 2.80 -40.35
C LEU A 250 -2.58 4.33 -40.37
N GLY A 251 -1.44 5.01 -40.28
CA GLY A 251 -1.38 6.47 -40.32
C GLY A 251 -1.94 7.17 -39.08
N LEU A 252 -2.22 6.44 -38.00
CA LEU A 252 -2.84 6.98 -36.80
C LEU A 252 -1.86 7.88 -36.01
N GLY A 253 -2.35 9.03 -35.55
CA GLY A 253 -1.67 9.88 -34.60
C GLY A 253 -1.67 9.31 -33.18
N ILE A 254 -0.79 9.83 -32.31
CA ILE A 254 -0.69 9.38 -30.91
C ILE A 254 -2.03 9.53 -30.18
N ALA A 255 -2.68 10.69 -30.31
CA ALA A 255 -3.96 10.96 -29.66
C ALA A 255 -5.07 10.00 -30.15
N GLU A 256 -5.11 9.69 -31.44
CA GLU A 256 -6.08 8.74 -32.01
C GLU A 256 -5.87 7.32 -31.46
N ILE A 257 -4.61 6.89 -31.31
CA ILE A 257 -4.29 5.59 -30.71
C ILE A 257 -4.71 5.58 -29.24
N GLU A 258 -4.38 6.61 -28.47
CA GLU A 258 -4.74 6.70 -27.05
C GLU A 258 -6.26 6.73 -26.83
N ASP A 259 -7.00 7.47 -27.64
CA ASP A 259 -8.46 7.52 -27.58
C ASP A 259 -9.07 6.16 -27.93
N ALA A 260 -8.60 5.51 -29.00
CA ALA A 260 -9.08 4.18 -29.39
C ALA A 260 -8.82 3.13 -28.29
N LEU A 261 -7.66 3.17 -27.64
CA LEU A 261 -7.32 2.27 -26.53
C LEU A 261 -8.19 2.51 -25.28
N ASN A 262 -8.68 3.73 -25.06
CA ASN A 262 -9.54 4.06 -23.92
C ASN A 262 -11.04 3.86 -24.17
N ARG A 263 -11.51 4.10 -25.40
CA ARG A 263 -12.94 4.25 -25.72
C ARG A 263 -13.50 3.21 -26.69
N ASP A 264 -12.65 2.63 -27.54
CA ASP A 264 -13.05 1.74 -28.64
C ASP A 264 -12.43 0.34 -28.57
N SER A 265 -11.80 0.01 -27.44
CA SER A 265 -11.13 -1.26 -27.19
C SER A 265 -11.89 -2.10 -26.16
N GLY A 266 -11.23 -3.08 -25.54
CA GLY A 266 -11.81 -3.91 -24.48
C GLY A 266 -12.95 -4.80 -24.99
N LEU A 267 -13.97 -5.00 -24.16
CA LEU A 267 -15.17 -5.75 -24.54
C LEU A 267 -15.88 -5.11 -25.75
N LYS A 268 -15.94 -3.77 -25.81
CA LYS A 268 -16.51 -3.05 -26.95
C LYS A 268 -15.74 -3.32 -28.23
N GLY A 269 -14.41 -3.28 -28.19
CA GLY A 269 -13.58 -3.55 -29.37
C GLY A 269 -13.66 -5.00 -29.86
N LEU A 270 -13.84 -5.95 -28.94
CA LEU A 270 -13.91 -7.38 -29.27
C LEU A 270 -15.31 -7.84 -29.67
N ALA A 271 -16.34 -7.37 -28.98
CA ALA A 271 -17.71 -7.85 -29.15
C ALA A 271 -18.67 -6.77 -29.68
N GLY A 272 -18.27 -5.50 -29.81
CA GLY A 272 -19.15 -4.40 -30.23
C GLY A 272 -20.03 -3.81 -29.12
N VAL A 273 -20.03 -4.40 -27.91
CA VAL A 273 -20.75 -3.90 -26.72
C VAL A 273 -19.84 -3.95 -25.49
N SER A 274 -19.98 -2.99 -24.56
CA SER A 274 -19.10 -2.86 -23.39
C SER A 274 -19.65 -3.48 -22.10
N ASP A 275 -20.96 -3.77 -22.03
CA ASP A 275 -21.59 -4.38 -20.86
C ASP A 275 -21.44 -5.90 -20.90
N MET A 276 -20.85 -6.49 -19.84
CA MET A 276 -20.59 -7.93 -19.78
C MET A 276 -21.88 -8.76 -19.91
N ARG A 277 -23.03 -8.27 -19.45
CA ARG A 277 -24.30 -9.00 -19.55
C ARG A 277 -24.73 -9.17 -21.00
N ASP A 278 -24.54 -8.12 -21.81
CA ASP A 278 -24.85 -8.15 -23.24
C ASP A 278 -23.86 -9.07 -23.98
N VAL A 279 -22.58 -9.05 -23.59
CA VAL A 279 -21.55 -9.97 -24.12
C VAL A 279 -21.91 -11.42 -23.79
N GLU A 280 -22.27 -11.74 -22.54
CA GLU A 280 -22.65 -13.08 -22.11
C GLU A 280 -23.91 -13.58 -22.83
N ALA A 281 -24.92 -12.73 -23.00
CA ALA A 281 -26.14 -13.06 -23.73
C ALA A 281 -25.84 -13.42 -25.20
N ARG A 282 -25.00 -12.62 -25.87
CA ARG A 282 -24.58 -12.88 -27.26
C ARG A 282 -23.74 -14.15 -27.38
N ALA A 283 -22.79 -14.35 -26.47
CA ALA A 283 -21.99 -15.56 -26.44
C ALA A 283 -22.86 -16.81 -26.26
N GLY A 284 -23.91 -16.73 -25.44
CA GLY A 284 -24.92 -17.78 -25.25
C GLY A 284 -25.78 -18.03 -26.50
N ALA A 285 -25.96 -17.02 -27.36
CA ALA A 285 -26.62 -17.14 -28.66
C ALA A 285 -25.69 -17.65 -29.78
N GLY A 286 -24.44 -18.01 -29.48
CA GLY A 286 -23.49 -18.56 -30.44
C GLY A 286 -22.60 -17.54 -31.16
N ASP A 287 -22.57 -16.30 -30.69
CA ASP A 287 -21.69 -15.25 -31.23
C ASP A 287 -20.21 -15.53 -30.90
N ALA A 288 -19.40 -15.79 -31.93
CA ALA A 288 -17.99 -16.16 -31.78
C ALA A 288 -17.12 -15.02 -31.22
N ASP A 289 -17.41 -13.77 -31.57
CA ASP A 289 -16.66 -12.60 -31.11
C ASP A 289 -16.93 -12.33 -29.63
N ALA A 290 -18.20 -12.49 -29.21
CA ALA A 290 -18.57 -12.40 -27.80
C ALA A 290 -17.93 -13.53 -26.96
N GLN A 291 -17.87 -14.75 -27.50
CA GLN A 291 -17.17 -15.87 -26.86
C GLN A 291 -15.66 -15.61 -26.72
N LEU A 292 -15.02 -15.06 -27.77
CA LEU A 292 -13.62 -14.64 -27.73
C LEU A 292 -13.40 -13.56 -26.67
N ALA A 293 -14.25 -12.54 -26.61
CA ALA A 293 -14.16 -11.46 -25.63
C ALA A 293 -14.17 -11.97 -24.19
N ILE A 294 -15.08 -12.89 -23.86
CA ILE A 294 -15.17 -13.55 -22.54
C ILE A 294 -13.89 -14.32 -22.23
N ASN A 295 -13.38 -15.10 -23.20
CA ASN A 295 -12.19 -15.92 -23.00
C ASN A 295 -10.95 -15.05 -22.76
N VAL A 296 -10.78 -13.98 -23.55
CA VAL A 296 -9.67 -13.02 -23.40
C VAL A 296 -9.75 -12.29 -22.05
N TYR A 297 -10.95 -11.86 -21.64
CA TYR A 297 -11.18 -11.21 -20.35
C TYR A 297 -10.83 -12.13 -19.18
N ALA A 298 -11.37 -13.35 -19.14
CA ALA A 298 -11.14 -14.32 -18.07
C ALA A 298 -9.66 -14.75 -18.01
N TYR A 299 -9.03 -14.98 -19.16
CA TYR A 299 -7.62 -15.35 -19.26
C TYR A 299 -6.72 -14.25 -18.67
N ARG A 300 -6.98 -12.98 -18.98
CA ARG A 300 -6.19 -11.85 -18.46
C ARG A 300 -6.30 -11.75 -16.94
N ALA A 301 -7.51 -11.84 -16.39
CA ALA A 301 -7.72 -11.80 -14.94
C ALA A 301 -7.04 -12.98 -14.24
N ARG A 302 -7.17 -14.19 -14.78
CA ARG A 302 -6.49 -15.39 -14.26
C ARG A 302 -4.96 -15.24 -14.23
N LYS A 303 -4.37 -14.69 -15.30
CA LYS A 303 -2.92 -14.42 -15.35
C LYS A 303 -2.47 -13.49 -14.23
N TYR A 304 -3.22 -12.42 -13.97
CA TYR A 304 -2.91 -11.48 -12.89
C TYR A 304 -2.99 -12.13 -11.50
N ILE A 305 -3.99 -13.00 -11.27
CA ILE A 305 -4.07 -13.78 -10.01
C ILE A 305 -2.82 -14.65 -9.85
N GLY A 306 -2.41 -15.39 -10.88
CA GLY A 306 -1.19 -16.21 -10.84
C GLY A 306 0.07 -15.38 -10.60
N ALA A 307 0.21 -14.24 -11.30
CA ALA A 307 1.35 -13.34 -11.15
C ALA A 307 1.45 -12.78 -9.73
N TYR A 308 0.33 -12.39 -9.13
CA TYR A 308 0.30 -11.80 -7.79
C TYR A 308 0.43 -12.83 -6.67
N ALA A 309 -0.07 -14.05 -6.87
CA ALA A 309 0.24 -15.16 -5.97
C ALA A 309 1.75 -15.45 -5.97
N ALA A 310 2.39 -15.42 -7.14
CA ALA A 310 3.85 -15.58 -7.25
C ALA A 310 4.60 -14.41 -6.58
N ALA A 311 4.15 -13.17 -6.80
CA ALA A 311 4.79 -11.98 -6.24
C ALA A 311 4.75 -11.92 -4.71
N MET A 312 3.70 -12.45 -4.08
CA MET A 312 3.56 -12.57 -2.61
C MET A 312 4.16 -13.85 -2.03
N GLY A 313 4.62 -14.79 -2.87
CA GLY A 313 5.09 -16.11 -2.42
C GLY A 313 3.98 -17.01 -1.86
N GLY A 314 2.73 -16.78 -2.27
CA GLY A 314 1.55 -17.52 -1.81
C GLY A 314 0.29 -16.65 -1.80
N VAL A 315 -0.86 -17.26 -1.53
CA VAL A 315 -2.14 -16.56 -1.37
C VAL A 315 -3.04 -17.33 -0.41
N ASP A 316 -3.71 -16.61 0.48
CA ASP A 316 -4.70 -17.14 1.41
C ASP A 316 -6.13 -16.99 0.85
N ALA A 317 -6.40 -15.89 0.15
CA ALA A 317 -7.72 -15.60 -0.41
C ALA A 317 -7.69 -14.87 -1.75
N VAL A 318 -8.65 -15.21 -2.62
CA VAL A 318 -9.03 -14.43 -3.80
C VAL A 318 -10.41 -13.85 -3.56
N VAL A 319 -10.54 -12.53 -3.70
CA VAL A 319 -11.77 -11.80 -3.37
C VAL A 319 -12.33 -11.12 -4.61
N PHE A 320 -13.50 -11.54 -5.06
CA PHE A 320 -14.20 -10.91 -6.19
C PHE A 320 -15.13 -9.80 -5.70
N THR A 321 -15.07 -8.67 -6.40
CA THR A 321 -15.94 -7.51 -6.16
C THR A 321 -16.16 -6.72 -7.45
N GLY A 322 -16.96 -5.65 -7.40
CA GLY A 322 -17.34 -4.85 -8.56
C GLY A 322 -18.46 -5.52 -9.34
N GLY A 323 -19.17 -4.74 -10.17
CA GLY A 323 -20.42 -5.17 -10.79
C GLY A 323 -20.37 -6.52 -11.53
N ILE A 324 -19.27 -6.87 -12.20
CA ILE A 324 -19.07 -8.17 -12.85
C ILE A 324 -18.68 -9.24 -11.82
N GLY A 325 -17.75 -8.92 -10.91
CA GLY A 325 -17.23 -9.86 -9.92
C GLY A 325 -18.28 -10.31 -8.91
N GLU A 326 -19.21 -9.42 -8.58
CA GLU A 326 -20.36 -9.66 -7.69
C GLU A 326 -21.44 -10.50 -8.38
N ASN A 327 -21.75 -10.20 -9.66
CA ASN A 327 -22.98 -10.67 -10.31
C ASN A 327 -22.81 -11.73 -11.40
N SER A 328 -21.58 -12.03 -11.88
CA SER A 328 -21.35 -13.08 -12.89
C SER A 328 -20.66 -14.32 -12.31
N PRO A 329 -21.44 -15.35 -11.89
CA PRO A 329 -20.90 -16.67 -11.56
C PRO A 329 -20.11 -17.30 -12.72
N SER A 330 -20.55 -17.07 -13.96
CA SER A 330 -19.88 -17.56 -15.17
C SER A 330 -18.46 -17.02 -15.25
N MET A 331 -18.28 -15.71 -15.05
CA MET A 331 -16.98 -15.07 -15.13
C MET A 331 -16.06 -15.51 -13.98
N ARG A 332 -16.57 -15.56 -12.75
CA ARG A 332 -15.80 -16.10 -11.61
C ARG A 332 -15.31 -17.52 -11.88
N ARG A 333 -16.17 -18.39 -12.41
CA ARG A 333 -15.82 -19.76 -12.79
C ARG A 333 -14.69 -19.78 -13.81
N ARG A 334 -14.80 -19.02 -14.90
CA ARG A 334 -13.79 -18.97 -15.97
C ARG A 334 -12.45 -18.40 -15.51
N ILE A 335 -12.46 -17.46 -14.57
CA ILE A 335 -11.24 -16.88 -14.00
C ILE A 335 -10.55 -17.86 -13.06
N CYS A 336 -11.33 -18.57 -12.22
CA CYS A 336 -10.79 -19.57 -11.29
C CYS A 336 -10.35 -20.87 -11.96
N ASP A 337 -10.88 -21.18 -13.15
CA ASP A 337 -10.55 -22.38 -13.91
C ASP A 337 -9.04 -22.52 -14.13
N GLY A 338 -8.47 -23.67 -13.79
CA GLY A 338 -7.03 -23.94 -13.91
C GLY A 338 -6.15 -23.34 -12.82
N LEU A 339 -6.72 -22.81 -11.73
CA LEU A 339 -5.98 -22.38 -10.54
C LEU A 339 -5.88 -23.50 -9.47
N ASP A 340 -6.26 -24.73 -9.79
CA ASP A 340 -6.16 -25.89 -8.89
C ASP A 340 -4.72 -26.18 -8.45
N PHE A 341 -3.72 -25.88 -9.30
CA PHE A 341 -2.30 -26.10 -8.99
C PHE A 341 -1.83 -25.28 -7.78
N MET A 342 -2.44 -24.13 -7.52
CA MET A 342 -2.18 -23.30 -6.33
C MET A 342 -3.11 -23.65 -5.15
N GLY A 343 -3.94 -24.68 -5.29
CA GLY A 343 -4.88 -25.16 -4.27
C GLY A 343 -6.17 -24.36 -4.17
N LEU A 344 -6.57 -23.67 -5.25
CA LEU A 344 -7.88 -23.02 -5.37
C LEU A 344 -8.83 -23.98 -6.09
N HIS A 345 -9.81 -24.52 -5.36
CA HIS A 345 -10.85 -25.38 -5.92
C HIS A 345 -12.21 -24.70 -5.75
N LEU A 346 -12.85 -24.30 -6.85
CA LEU A 346 -14.14 -23.60 -6.80
C LEU A 346 -15.30 -24.59 -6.59
N ASP A 347 -16.29 -24.22 -5.77
CA ASP A 347 -17.56 -24.94 -5.67
C ASP A 347 -18.58 -24.28 -6.62
N HIS A 348 -19.07 -25.04 -7.60
CA HIS A 348 -19.94 -24.51 -8.63
C HIS A 348 -21.32 -24.11 -8.10
N ASP A 349 -21.89 -24.87 -7.16
CA ASP A 349 -23.21 -24.60 -6.62
C ASP A 349 -23.18 -23.38 -5.70
N ARG A 350 -22.16 -23.27 -4.84
CA ARG A 350 -21.93 -22.08 -4.01
C ARG A 350 -21.70 -20.83 -4.84
N ASN A 351 -20.92 -20.95 -5.92
CA ASN A 351 -20.67 -19.84 -6.84
C ASN A 351 -21.95 -19.32 -7.52
N GLN A 352 -22.90 -20.20 -7.85
CA GLN A 352 -24.21 -19.82 -8.41
C GLN A 352 -25.17 -19.26 -7.35
N ALA A 353 -25.03 -19.71 -6.10
CA ALA A 353 -25.92 -19.35 -4.99
C ALA A 353 -25.55 -18.04 -4.29
N VAL A 354 -24.54 -17.28 -4.75
CA VAL A 354 -24.10 -16.02 -4.13
C VAL A 354 -25.26 -15.04 -3.96
N ARG A 355 -25.40 -14.51 -2.74
CA ARG A 355 -26.28 -13.40 -2.36
C ARG A 355 -25.48 -12.45 -1.48
N LEU A 356 -25.51 -11.14 -1.77
CA LEU A 356 -24.64 -10.14 -1.14
C LEU A 356 -25.38 -9.18 -0.19
N GLU A 357 -26.62 -9.52 0.18
CA GLU A 357 -27.45 -8.68 1.06
C GLU A 357 -26.80 -8.48 2.44
N GLY A 358 -26.97 -7.29 3.02
CA GLY A 358 -26.52 -7.00 4.38
C GLY A 358 -24.99 -7.00 4.57
N ARG A 359 -24.20 -6.72 3.52
CA ARG A 359 -22.72 -6.82 3.48
C ARG A 359 -22.23 -8.27 3.60
N ALA A 360 -23.01 -9.23 3.10
CA ALA A 360 -22.57 -10.62 3.05
C ALA A 360 -21.30 -10.77 2.19
N ALA A 361 -20.43 -11.68 2.61
CA ALA A 361 -19.21 -12.00 1.89
C ALA A 361 -19.05 -13.54 1.81
N PRO A 362 -19.92 -14.23 1.05
CA PRO A 362 -19.93 -15.69 0.99
C PRO A 362 -18.64 -16.28 0.44
N GLU A 363 -18.26 -17.41 1.00
CA GLU A 363 -17.17 -18.27 0.56
C GLU A 363 -17.66 -19.30 -0.47
N ILE A 364 -17.05 -19.33 -1.65
CA ILE A 364 -17.51 -20.10 -2.80
C ILE A 364 -16.52 -21.19 -3.25
N GLN A 365 -15.47 -21.45 -2.47
CA GLN A 365 -14.56 -22.57 -2.70
C GLN A 365 -15.13 -23.89 -2.16
N SER A 366 -14.67 -25.00 -2.75
CA SER A 366 -14.94 -26.37 -2.32
C SER A 366 -14.26 -26.68 -0.99
N TRP A 367 -14.79 -27.67 -0.27
CA TRP A 367 -14.13 -28.19 0.93
C TRP A 367 -12.72 -28.72 0.60
N GLY A 368 -11.75 -28.43 1.46
CA GLY A 368 -10.34 -28.79 1.24
C GLY A 368 -9.54 -27.83 0.35
N SER A 369 -10.17 -26.80 -0.24
CA SER A 369 -9.44 -25.72 -0.92
C SER A 369 -8.50 -25.00 0.06
N ARG A 370 -7.22 -24.86 -0.31
CA ARG A 370 -6.22 -24.14 0.48
C ARG A 370 -6.40 -22.63 0.37
N VAL A 371 -6.92 -22.17 -0.77
CA VAL A 371 -7.21 -20.76 -1.04
C VAL A 371 -8.71 -20.52 -0.85
N ARG A 372 -9.07 -19.52 -0.05
CA ARG A 372 -10.46 -19.06 0.09
C ARG A 372 -10.86 -18.27 -1.14
N VAL A 373 -12.09 -18.43 -1.61
CA VAL A 373 -12.64 -17.63 -2.71
C VAL A 373 -13.88 -16.92 -2.17
N ILE A 374 -13.80 -15.60 -2.03
CA ILE A 374 -14.83 -14.79 -1.39
C ILE A 374 -15.43 -13.85 -2.42
N VAL A 375 -16.74 -13.63 -2.35
CA VAL A 375 -17.43 -12.61 -3.15
C VAL A 375 -18.05 -11.60 -2.21
N THR A 376 -17.80 -10.30 -2.42
CA THR A 376 -18.38 -9.24 -1.57
C THR A 376 -18.66 -7.99 -2.38
N GLU A 377 -19.73 -7.27 -2.02
CA GLU A 377 -19.96 -5.92 -2.53
C GLU A 377 -18.80 -5.01 -2.12
N THR A 378 -18.43 -4.08 -3.00
CA THR A 378 -17.53 -2.98 -2.62
C THR A 378 -18.31 -1.87 -1.93
N ALA A 379 -17.75 -1.30 -0.85
CA ALA A 379 -18.36 -0.18 -0.13
C ALA A 379 -17.44 1.05 -0.12
N GLU A 380 -17.09 1.55 -1.31
CA GLU A 380 -16.19 2.70 -1.46
C GLU A 380 -16.67 3.94 -0.71
N GLN A 381 -17.96 4.28 -0.82
CA GLN A 381 -18.51 5.48 -0.16
C GLN A 381 -18.44 5.36 1.38
N LEU A 382 -18.67 4.15 1.91
CA LEU A 382 -18.51 3.86 3.33
C LEU A 382 -17.06 4.06 3.79
N MET A 383 -16.09 3.58 3.00
CA MET A 383 -14.67 3.79 3.30
C MET A 383 -14.28 5.26 3.28
N ILE A 384 -14.75 6.01 2.29
CA ILE A 384 -14.52 7.46 2.23
C ILE A 384 -15.08 8.14 3.48
N ALA A 385 -16.31 7.81 3.89
CA ALA A 385 -16.90 8.36 5.11
C ALA A 385 -16.06 8.06 6.37
N ARG A 386 -15.54 6.83 6.48
CA ARG A 386 -14.64 6.43 7.58
C ARG A 386 -13.32 7.20 7.58
N GLU A 387 -12.69 7.36 6.42
CA GLU A 387 -11.42 8.10 6.31
C GLU A 387 -11.61 9.59 6.59
N VAL A 388 -12.71 10.18 6.13
CA VAL A 388 -13.07 11.58 6.45
C VAL A 388 -13.28 11.75 7.96
N ALA A 389 -14.08 10.89 8.58
CA ALA A 389 -14.31 10.96 10.02
C ALA A 389 -13.02 10.77 10.81
N ALA A 390 -12.14 9.85 10.40
CA ALA A 390 -10.85 9.64 11.03
C ALA A 390 -9.92 10.86 10.91
N ALA A 391 -9.89 11.51 9.74
CA ALA A 391 -9.11 12.73 9.53
C ALA A 391 -9.61 13.91 10.36
N LEU A 392 -10.93 14.02 10.55
CA LEU A 392 -11.54 15.09 11.35
C LEU A 392 -11.50 14.82 12.87
N ALA A 393 -11.37 13.57 13.29
CA ALA A 393 -11.31 13.18 14.70
C ALA A 393 -9.92 13.38 15.36
N ARG A 394 -8.89 13.71 14.58
CA ARG A 394 -7.49 13.73 15.06
C ARG A 394 -6.86 15.12 14.90
N PRO A 395 -6.34 15.76 15.96
CA PRO A 395 -5.05 16.40 15.85
C PRO A 395 -4.01 15.28 15.88
N ALA A 396 -3.35 15.00 14.75
CA ALA A 396 -2.25 14.03 14.78
C ALA A 396 -1.11 14.63 15.64
N PRO A 397 -0.61 13.95 16.69
CA PRO A 397 0.70 14.32 17.21
C PRO A 397 1.72 14.06 16.09
N ALA A 398 2.59 15.03 15.83
CA ALA A 398 3.68 14.84 14.87
C ALA A 398 4.50 13.61 15.27
N PRO A 399 4.84 12.71 14.32
CA PRO A 399 5.68 11.56 14.64
C PRO A 399 7.00 12.06 15.25
N LYS A 400 7.33 11.58 16.45
CA LYS A 400 8.59 11.92 17.09
C LYS A 400 9.73 11.42 16.21
N ALA A 401 10.59 12.33 15.76
CA ALA A 401 11.77 11.97 14.99
C ALA A 401 12.69 11.09 15.84
N ILE A 402 13.07 9.95 15.29
CA ILE A 402 14.06 9.01 15.83
C ILE A 402 15.39 9.31 15.13
N PRO A 403 16.42 9.80 15.84
CA PRO A 403 17.77 9.88 15.30
C PRO A 403 18.23 8.51 14.79
N VAL A 404 18.87 8.47 13.62
CA VAL A 404 19.41 7.26 13.01
C VAL A 404 20.93 7.34 13.01
N ALA A 405 21.57 6.45 13.76
CA ALA A 405 23.01 6.33 13.85
C ALA A 405 23.53 5.19 12.98
N VAL A 406 24.58 5.48 12.22
CA VAL A 406 25.29 4.46 11.45
C VAL A 406 26.29 3.75 12.37
N SER A 407 26.03 2.47 12.62
CA SER A 407 26.93 1.60 13.36
C SER A 407 28.04 1.13 12.42
N ALA A 408 29.11 1.93 12.38
CA ALA A 408 30.34 1.56 11.67
C ALA A 408 30.96 0.29 12.29
N ARG A 409 31.84 -0.38 11.53
CA ARG A 409 32.58 -1.56 12.01
C ARG A 409 33.27 -1.28 13.36
N HIS A 410 33.05 -2.14 14.33
CA HIS A 410 33.62 -1.98 15.67
C HIS A 410 33.73 -3.30 16.41
N VAL A 411 34.45 -3.28 17.53
CA VAL A 411 34.60 -4.41 18.43
C VAL A 411 34.15 -4.04 19.84
N HIS A 412 33.57 -5.02 20.53
CA HIS A 412 33.44 -5.02 21.98
C HIS A 412 34.44 -6.02 22.54
N LEU A 413 35.23 -5.64 23.55
CA LEU A 413 36.28 -6.48 24.10
C LEU A 413 35.90 -7.00 25.48
N SER A 414 36.30 -8.23 25.76
CA SER A 414 36.37 -8.74 27.13
C SER A 414 37.66 -8.32 27.82
N ARG A 415 37.67 -8.42 29.15
CA ARG A 415 38.86 -8.13 29.96
C ARG A 415 40.08 -8.92 29.47
N ALA A 416 39.89 -10.20 29.19
CA ALA A 416 40.95 -11.07 28.67
C ALA A 416 41.46 -10.62 27.30
N ALA A 417 40.57 -10.11 26.44
CA ALA A 417 40.97 -9.56 25.14
C ALA A 417 41.75 -8.24 25.27
N VAL A 418 41.32 -7.34 26.17
CA VAL A 418 42.07 -6.10 26.45
C VAL A 418 43.48 -6.43 26.90
N GLU A 419 43.64 -7.37 27.83
CA GLU A 419 44.95 -7.77 28.34
C GLU A 419 45.82 -8.45 27.28
N ALA A 420 45.24 -9.29 26.43
CA ALA A 420 45.98 -9.94 25.34
C ALA A 420 46.40 -8.97 24.22
N LEU A 421 45.60 -7.95 23.94
CA LEU A 421 45.83 -7.01 22.84
C LEU A 421 46.71 -5.82 23.23
N PHE A 422 46.64 -5.39 24.49
CA PHE A 422 47.31 -4.17 24.97
C PHE A 422 48.25 -4.38 26.17
N GLY A 423 48.20 -5.55 26.80
CA GLY A 423 49.09 -5.95 27.89
C GLY A 423 48.38 -6.12 29.24
N PRO A 424 49.00 -6.85 30.20
CA PRO A 424 48.39 -7.12 31.50
C PRO A 424 48.04 -5.84 32.25
N GLY A 425 46.83 -5.78 32.82
CA GLY A 425 46.40 -4.62 33.61
C GLY A 425 45.98 -3.39 32.79
N TYR A 426 46.05 -3.43 31.45
CA TYR A 426 45.70 -2.29 30.60
C TYR A 426 44.22 -1.87 30.77
N CYS A 427 43.95 -0.57 30.72
CA CYS A 427 42.61 0.01 30.76
C CYS A 427 42.39 0.82 29.49
N LEU A 428 41.29 0.56 28.78
CA LEU A 428 40.92 1.31 27.59
C LEU A 428 40.72 2.79 27.92
N THR A 429 41.23 3.67 27.06
CA THR A 429 41.15 5.12 27.23
C THR A 429 39.88 5.66 26.56
N PRO A 430 38.91 6.22 27.29
CA PRO A 430 37.71 6.78 26.67
C PRO A 430 38.05 8.02 25.83
N ALA A 431 37.78 7.97 24.52
CA ALA A 431 38.01 9.10 23.62
C ALA A 431 36.76 9.98 23.43
N ARG A 432 35.60 9.32 23.30
CA ARG A 432 34.32 9.98 23.01
C ARG A 432 33.17 9.21 23.63
N GLU A 433 32.36 9.88 24.44
CA GLU A 433 31.10 9.30 24.93
C GLU A 433 30.13 9.06 23.77
N LEU A 434 29.41 7.94 23.83
CA LEU A 434 28.33 7.64 22.90
C LEU A 434 27.00 8.13 23.48
N ARG A 435 25.99 8.32 22.62
CA ARG A 435 24.66 8.79 23.03
C ARG A 435 23.97 7.87 24.03
N GLN A 436 24.24 6.57 23.94
CA GLN A 436 23.82 5.60 24.95
C GLN A 436 24.68 5.76 26.22
N LYS A 437 24.09 6.37 27.26
CA LYS A 437 24.76 6.74 28.51
C LYS A 437 25.60 5.59 29.08
N GLY A 438 26.85 5.88 29.40
CA GLY A 438 27.81 4.91 29.96
C GLY A 438 28.63 4.15 28.92
N ASN A 439 28.33 4.28 27.62
CA ASN A 439 29.16 3.73 26.54
C ASN A 439 30.10 4.78 25.96
N PHE A 440 31.24 4.34 25.45
CA PHE A 440 32.26 5.21 24.87
C PHE A 440 32.97 4.54 23.70
N ALA A 441 33.46 5.33 22.74
CA ALA A 441 34.49 4.88 21.82
C ALA A 441 35.86 5.11 22.46
N ALA A 442 36.71 4.09 22.49
CA ALA A 442 38.05 4.18 23.04
C ALA A 442 39.00 4.95 22.10
N GLU A 443 40.17 5.38 22.58
CA GLU A 443 41.24 5.93 21.73
C GLU A 443 41.91 4.82 20.92
N GLU A 444 42.02 3.65 21.54
CA GLU A 444 42.66 2.48 20.98
C GLU A 444 41.92 1.96 19.73
N ARG A 445 42.69 1.30 18.86
CA ARG A 445 42.18 0.64 17.66
C ARG A 445 42.83 -0.72 17.52
N VAL A 446 42.12 -1.65 16.91
CA VAL A 446 42.61 -3.01 16.61
C VAL A 446 42.50 -3.31 15.13
N THR A 447 43.23 -4.33 14.68
CA THR A 447 43.04 -4.92 13.35
C THR A 447 42.24 -6.20 13.49
N ILE A 448 41.24 -6.40 12.63
CA ILE A 448 40.54 -7.68 12.48
C ILE A 448 41.18 -8.44 11.31
N GLU A 449 41.60 -9.68 11.53
CA GLU A 449 42.10 -10.57 10.49
C GLU A 449 41.14 -11.75 10.27
N GLY A 450 40.71 -11.91 9.02
CA GLY A 450 39.90 -13.03 8.54
C GLY A 450 40.65 -13.86 7.49
N PRO A 451 40.06 -14.97 7.01
CA PRO A 451 40.70 -15.89 6.08
C PRO A 451 41.21 -15.28 4.77
N ARG A 452 40.58 -14.20 4.27
CA ARG A 452 40.91 -13.60 2.96
C ARG A 452 41.24 -12.11 3.01
N GLY A 453 41.30 -11.52 4.20
CA GLY A 453 41.52 -10.08 4.32
C GLY A 453 41.63 -9.61 5.75
N ARG A 454 41.91 -8.32 5.89
CA ARG A 454 42.01 -7.65 7.20
C ARG A 454 41.33 -6.28 7.17
N LEU A 455 40.78 -5.88 8.30
CA LEU A 455 40.23 -4.53 8.53
C LEU A 455 41.10 -3.84 9.59
N GLU A 456 41.84 -2.82 9.18
CA GLU A 456 42.74 -2.09 10.07
C GLU A 456 42.01 -0.94 10.78
N ARG A 457 42.57 -0.50 11.91
CA ARG A 457 42.12 0.67 12.67
C ARG A 457 40.64 0.61 13.08
N VAL A 458 40.15 -0.56 13.44
CA VAL A 458 38.76 -0.79 13.85
C VAL A 458 38.52 -0.22 15.25
N ALA A 459 37.40 0.46 15.42
CA ALA A 459 37.02 1.11 16.68
C ALA A 459 36.71 0.08 17.78
N ILE A 460 37.09 0.41 19.01
CA ILE A 460 36.69 -0.34 20.22
C ILE A 460 35.59 0.45 20.93
N LEU A 461 34.46 -0.19 21.21
CA LEU A 461 33.37 0.41 21.98
C LEU A 461 33.33 -0.20 23.38
N GLY A 462 33.53 0.67 24.37
CA GLY A 462 33.42 0.37 25.79
C GLY A 462 32.01 0.62 26.35
N PRO A 463 31.73 0.15 27.57
CA PRO A 463 32.67 -0.53 28.48
C PRO A 463 32.98 -1.97 28.02
N GLU A 464 33.97 -2.59 28.67
CA GLU A 464 34.30 -4.01 28.46
C GLU A 464 33.04 -4.88 28.64
N ARG A 465 32.91 -5.91 27.80
CA ARG A 465 31.79 -6.87 27.85
C ARG A 465 32.28 -8.25 28.32
N PRO A 466 31.39 -9.14 28.78
CA PRO A 466 31.80 -10.51 29.13
C PRO A 466 32.40 -11.29 27.95
N ARG A 467 32.08 -10.91 26.71
CA ARG A 467 32.50 -11.58 25.48
C ARG A 467 33.05 -10.59 24.47
N THR A 468 34.04 -11.03 23.71
CA THR A 468 34.68 -10.28 22.63
C THR A 468 33.90 -10.49 21.33
N GLN A 469 33.12 -9.49 20.96
CA GLN A 469 32.20 -9.53 19.83
C GLN A 469 32.62 -8.54 18.76
N ILE A 470 32.49 -8.93 17.50
CA ILE A 470 32.76 -8.07 16.35
C ILE A 470 31.47 -7.79 15.58
N GLU A 471 31.25 -6.51 15.27
CA GLU A 471 30.14 -6.06 14.44
C GLU A 471 30.69 -5.39 13.17
N VAL A 472 30.29 -5.91 12.02
CA VAL A 472 30.73 -5.44 10.68
C VAL A 472 29.53 -5.30 9.74
N SER A 473 29.71 -4.60 8.62
CA SER A 473 28.71 -4.66 7.52
C SER A 473 28.82 -5.98 6.76
N ARG A 474 27.84 -6.27 5.91
CA ARG A 474 27.88 -7.46 5.06
C ARG A 474 29.02 -7.39 4.05
N THR A 475 29.27 -6.21 3.49
CA THR A 475 30.42 -5.95 2.61
C THR A 475 31.74 -6.23 3.32
N ASP A 476 31.90 -5.77 4.57
CA ASP A 476 33.10 -6.00 5.37
C ASP A 476 33.30 -7.49 5.69
N SER A 477 32.22 -8.19 6.03
CA SER A 477 32.25 -9.63 6.25
C SER A 477 32.81 -10.37 5.04
N PHE A 478 32.31 -10.07 3.83
CA PHE A 478 32.83 -10.67 2.60
C PHE A 478 34.29 -10.30 2.33
N GLY A 479 34.70 -9.06 2.64
CA GLY A 479 36.10 -8.62 2.55
C GLY A 479 37.04 -9.40 3.47
N LEU A 480 36.57 -9.85 4.63
CA LEU A 480 37.29 -10.75 5.53
C LEU A 480 37.31 -12.21 5.03
N GLY A 481 36.49 -12.55 4.03
CA GLY A 481 36.31 -13.91 3.52
C GLY A 481 35.34 -14.75 4.34
N ILE A 482 34.40 -14.11 5.04
CA ILE A 482 33.43 -14.76 5.93
C ILE A 482 32.01 -14.34 5.50
N ASP A 483 31.04 -15.26 5.59
CA ASP A 483 29.61 -14.92 5.46
C ASP A 483 29.01 -14.86 6.87
N ALA A 484 29.16 -13.73 7.55
CA ALA A 484 28.71 -13.54 8.92
C ALA A 484 27.18 -13.43 8.95
N PRO A 485 26.51 -14.11 9.90
CA PRO A 485 25.07 -14.03 10.02
C PRO A 485 24.64 -12.67 10.58
N VAL A 486 23.42 -12.25 10.20
CA VAL A 486 22.75 -11.14 10.89
C VAL A 486 22.28 -11.62 12.27
N ARG A 487 22.69 -10.91 13.32
CA ARG A 487 22.36 -11.24 14.71
C ARG A 487 22.16 -9.97 15.52
N GLU A 488 21.35 -10.09 16.56
CA GLU A 488 21.28 -9.10 17.61
C GLU A 488 22.62 -8.94 18.33
N SER A 489 23.02 -7.70 18.66
CA SER A 489 24.22 -7.44 19.47
C SER A 489 24.16 -8.24 20.77
N GLY A 490 25.24 -8.96 21.09
CA GLY A 490 25.37 -9.89 22.21
C GLY A 490 25.05 -11.35 21.88
N LYS A 491 24.41 -11.66 20.74
CA LYS A 491 24.00 -13.03 20.34
C LYS A 491 25.01 -13.65 19.37
N VAL A 492 26.19 -13.98 19.90
CA VAL A 492 27.34 -14.47 19.09
C VAL A 492 27.52 -15.99 19.06
N ASP A 493 26.61 -16.76 19.67
CA ASP A 493 26.72 -18.22 19.67
C ASP A 493 26.51 -18.82 18.27
N GLY A 494 27.38 -19.76 17.91
CA GLY A 494 27.38 -20.38 16.58
C GLY A 494 27.78 -19.45 15.44
N THR A 495 28.39 -18.29 15.74
CA THR A 495 28.85 -17.34 14.73
C THR A 495 30.34 -17.53 14.43
N PRO A 496 30.82 -17.13 13.23
CA PRO A 496 32.24 -17.25 12.85
C PRO A 496 33.16 -16.49 13.81
N ARG A 497 34.39 -16.97 14.00
CA ARG A 497 35.43 -16.29 14.79
C ARG A 497 36.50 -15.71 13.88
N VAL A 498 37.13 -14.63 14.34
CA VAL A 498 38.24 -13.94 13.68
C VAL A 498 39.33 -13.64 14.68
N THR A 499 40.52 -13.29 14.21
CA THR A 499 41.62 -12.90 15.10
C THR A 499 41.70 -11.37 15.17
N LEU A 500 41.76 -10.83 16.38
CA LEU A 500 42.13 -9.44 16.63
C LEU A 500 43.64 -9.33 16.80
N VAL A 501 44.20 -8.23 16.30
CA VAL A 501 45.61 -7.87 16.45
C VAL A 501 45.71 -6.49 17.07
N GLY A 502 46.36 -6.41 18.22
CA GLY A 502 46.67 -5.19 18.97
C GLY A 502 48.18 -4.98 19.07
N PRO A 503 48.62 -3.88 19.70
CA PRO A 503 50.04 -3.55 19.81
C PRO A 503 50.86 -4.55 20.65
N ALA A 504 50.23 -5.21 21.63
CA ALA A 504 50.91 -6.15 22.53
C ALA A 504 50.71 -7.62 22.15
N GLY A 505 49.74 -7.94 21.29
CA GLY A 505 49.42 -9.33 20.98
C GLY A 505 48.19 -9.54 20.11
N ARG A 506 47.70 -10.78 20.14
CA ARG A 506 46.60 -11.28 19.31
C ARG A 506 45.56 -11.98 20.17
N TYR A 507 44.30 -11.96 19.76
CA TYR A 507 43.21 -12.60 20.49
C TYR A 507 42.13 -13.12 19.53
N ASP A 508 41.72 -14.38 19.68
CA ASP A 508 40.63 -14.95 18.89
C ASP A 508 39.27 -14.58 19.50
N THR A 509 38.36 -14.08 18.67
CA THR A 509 37.08 -13.53 19.13
C THR A 509 36.09 -14.61 19.54
N ASP A 510 35.06 -14.23 20.30
CA ASP A 510 33.95 -15.11 20.62
C ASP A 510 32.99 -15.27 19.43
N GLY A 511 32.88 -14.24 18.59
CA GLY A 511 32.11 -14.27 17.36
C GLY A 511 32.12 -12.97 16.56
N LEU A 512 31.72 -13.08 15.29
CA LEU A 512 31.60 -12.04 14.28
C LEU A 512 30.18 -12.05 13.71
N ILE A 513 29.53 -10.89 13.72
CA ILE A 513 28.16 -10.73 13.24
C ILE A 513 28.01 -9.51 12.33
N VAL A 514 26.96 -9.53 11.51
CA VAL A 514 26.33 -8.31 11.01
C VAL A 514 25.26 -7.91 12.02
N ALA A 515 25.34 -6.69 12.56
CA ALA A 515 24.43 -6.25 13.60
C ALA A 515 23.01 -6.09 13.04
N ALA A 516 22.04 -6.74 13.66
CA ALA A 516 20.63 -6.55 13.33
C ALA A 516 20.21 -5.11 13.71
N ARG A 517 19.53 -4.44 12.78
CA ARG A 517 18.95 -3.10 13.00
C ARG A 517 18.03 -3.10 14.23
N HIS A 518 18.11 -2.06 15.05
CA HIS A 518 17.28 -1.93 16.25
C HIS A 518 17.11 -0.49 16.70
N ILE A 519 16.11 -0.23 17.54
CA ILE A 519 15.88 1.02 18.25
C ILE A 519 16.20 0.80 19.72
N HIS A 520 17.10 1.61 20.28
CA HIS A 520 17.15 1.86 21.71
C HIS A 520 16.14 2.96 22.04
N THR A 521 15.34 2.81 23.08
CA THR A 521 14.39 3.84 23.53
C THR A 521 14.18 3.77 25.04
N ASN A 522 13.82 4.90 25.67
CA ASN A 522 13.37 4.93 27.06
C ASN A 522 11.86 4.68 27.17
N PRO A 523 11.33 4.33 28.37
CA PRO A 523 9.90 4.05 28.56
C PRO A 523 8.97 5.21 28.16
N ASP A 524 9.37 6.45 28.42
CA ASP A 524 8.54 7.64 28.13
C ASP A 524 8.38 7.82 26.61
N ASP A 525 9.49 7.70 25.87
CA ASP A 525 9.51 7.79 24.41
C ASP A 525 8.83 6.59 23.75
N ALA A 526 9.00 5.40 24.31
CA ALA A 526 8.31 4.20 23.86
C ALA A 526 6.79 4.37 24.00
N ALA A 527 6.32 4.84 25.17
CA ALA A 527 4.90 5.12 25.40
C ALA A 527 4.36 6.20 24.46
N ALA A 528 5.11 7.28 24.24
CA ALA A 528 4.74 8.36 23.32
C ALA A 528 4.63 7.89 21.85
N MET A 529 5.43 6.91 21.44
CA MET A 529 5.43 6.33 20.09
C MET A 529 4.59 5.05 19.97
N GLY A 530 3.97 4.57 21.06
CA GLY A 530 3.22 3.31 21.08
C GLY A 530 4.05 2.05 20.87
N LEU A 531 5.33 2.07 21.29
CA LEU A 531 6.28 0.97 21.15
C LEU A 531 6.34 0.09 22.41
N GLN A 532 6.62 -1.20 22.23
CA GLN A 532 6.84 -2.17 23.31
C GLN A 532 8.23 -2.82 23.21
N ASP A 533 8.80 -3.22 24.35
CA ASP A 533 10.08 -3.94 24.38
C ASP A 533 9.97 -5.30 23.67
N GLY A 534 10.96 -5.65 22.86
CA GLY A 534 10.97 -6.89 22.08
C GLY A 534 10.10 -6.87 20.81
N GLN A 535 9.38 -5.78 20.56
CA GLN A 535 8.55 -5.64 19.35
C GLN A 535 9.41 -5.39 18.11
N PHE A 536 8.99 -5.90 16.95
CA PHE A 536 9.53 -5.48 15.67
C PHE A 536 8.64 -4.40 15.03
N VAL A 537 9.27 -3.32 14.59
CA VAL A 537 8.60 -2.20 13.91
C VAL A 537 9.26 -1.85 12.60
N GLU A 538 8.56 -1.08 11.79
CA GLU A 538 9.10 -0.43 10.62
C GLU A 538 9.48 1.01 10.92
N VAL A 539 10.66 1.39 10.46
CA VAL A 539 11.17 2.76 10.60
C VAL A 539 11.35 3.33 9.21
N HIS A 540 10.62 4.40 8.92
CA HIS A 540 10.87 5.20 7.74
C HIS A 540 12.05 6.11 8.01
N VAL A 541 13.06 6.09 7.15
CA VAL A 541 14.26 6.90 7.30
C VAL A 541 14.44 7.77 6.07
N GLY A 542 14.50 9.09 6.32
CA GLY A 542 14.70 10.14 5.33
C GLY A 542 13.44 10.85 4.83
N ASP A 543 13.41 12.19 4.95
CA ASP A 543 12.63 13.13 4.13
C ASP A 543 13.22 14.56 4.21
N GLY A 544 14.42 14.76 3.65
CA GLY A 544 15.08 16.07 3.55
C GLY A 544 15.16 16.63 2.13
N GLY A 545 14.24 16.26 1.24
CA GLY A 545 14.17 16.78 -0.14
C GLY A 545 14.97 16.05 -1.23
N ALA A 546 15.67 14.95 -0.93
CA ALA A 546 16.53 14.23 -1.90
C ALA A 546 15.95 12.94 -2.53
N GLY A 547 14.68 12.59 -2.23
CA GLY A 547 13.95 11.52 -2.95
C GLY A 547 14.46 10.08 -2.75
N ARG A 548 15.18 9.78 -1.66
CA ARG A 548 15.69 8.43 -1.32
C ARG A 548 15.24 7.91 0.05
N GLY A 549 14.05 8.31 0.52
CA GLY A 549 13.48 7.75 1.75
C GLY A 549 13.36 6.22 1.64
N LEU A 550 13.76 5.51 2.68
CA LEU A 550 13.74 4.05 2.75
C LEU A 550 13.01 3.61 4.00
N THR A 551 12.16 2.59 3.90
CA THR A 551 11.52 1.97 5.07
C THR A 551 12.27 0.71 5.45
N PHE A 552 12.84 0.71 6.65
CA PHE A 552 13.49 -0.47 7.22
C PHE A 552 12.47 -1.32 7.99
N ALA A 553 12.15 -2.48 7.43
CA ALA A 553 11.32 -3.48 8.10
C ALA A 553 12.10 -4.28 9.14
N HIS A 554 11.38 -4.90 10.08
CA HIS A 554 11.94 -5.76 11.14
C HIS A 554 13.00 -5.06 12.00
N THR A 555 12.71 -3.85 12.48
CA THR A 555 13.54 -3.14 13.45
C THR A 555 13.13 -3.51 14.86
N LEU A 556 14.01 -4.18 15.61
CA LEU A 556 13.74 -4.58 16.99
C LEU A 556 13.72 -3.36 17.92
N VAL A 557 12.71 -3.24 18.78
CA VAL A 557 12.62 -2.24 19.83
C VAL A 557 13.21 -2.80 21.12
N ARG A 558 14.12 -2.03 21.72
CA ARG A 558 14.75 -2.33 23.02
C ARG A 558 14.49 -1.17 23.97
N VAL A 559 13.63 -1.39 24.96
CA VAL A 559 13.26 -0.39 25.96
C VAL A 559 14.14 -0.55 27.19
N SER A 560 14.84 0.52 27.58
CA SER A 560 15.63 0.55 28.82
C SER A 560 15.50 1.91 29.50
N PRO A 561 15.42 2.00 30.84
CA PRO A 561 15.30 3.28 31.55
C PRO A 561 16.43 4.28 31.28
N THR A 562 17.61 3.80 30.86
CA THR A 562 18.79 4.64 30.60
C THR A 562 19.08 4.86 29.11
N ALA A 563 18.23 4.34 28.22
CA ALA A 563 18.46 4.43 26.78
C ALA A 563 18.13 5.81 26.23
N PHE A 564 19.01 6.29 25.35
CA PHE A 564 18.70 7.41 24.46
C PHE A 564 17.93 6.87 23.26
N THR A 565 16.88 7.56 22.84
CA THR A 565 16.04 7.12 21.71
C THR A 565 16.79 7.29 20.39
N GLU A 566 17.21 6.19 19.80
CA GLU A 566 18.03 6.17 18.58
C GLU A 566 17.91 4.82 17.85
N MET A 567 17.82 4.87 16.53
CA MET A 567 17.88 3.71 15.65
C MET A 567 19.31 3.46 15.20
N HIS A 568 19.75 2.21 15.27
CA HIS A 568 21.05 1.76 14.80
C HIS A 568 20.89 0.91 13.54
N ILE A 569 21.61 1.29 12.48
CA ILE A 569 21.70 0.55 11.21
C ILE A 569 23.17 0.31 10.86
N ASP A 570 23.46 -0.71 10.04
CA ASP A 570 24.82 -0.95 9.56
C ASP A 570 25.24 0.01 8.42
N THR A 571 26.50 -0.05 8.00
CA THR A 571 27.05 0.81 6.95
C THR A 571 26.45 0.54 5.55
N ASP A 572 26.15 -0.71 5.21
CA ASP A 572 25.53 -1.06 3.93
C ASP A 572 24.07 -0.55 3.88
N GLU A 573 23.36 -0.66 5.00
CA GLU A 573 22.00 -0.13 5.18
C GLU A 573 21.97 1.39 5.10
N ALA A 574 22.92 2.06 5.74
CA ALA A 574 23.08 3.51 5.66
C ALA A 574 23.36 3.95 4.21
N ASN A 575 24.25 3.25 3.50
CA ASN A 575 24.52 3.51 2.09
C ASN A 575 23.27 3.33 1.22
N ALA A 576 22.46 2.29 1.49
CA ALA A 576 21.19 2.05 0.80
C ALA A 576 20.17 3.18 1.04
N ALA A 577 20.13 3.73 2.26
CA ALA A 577 19.29 4.87 2.62
C ALA A 577 19.89 6.25 2.28
N GLY A 578 21.11 6.31 1.75
CA GLY A 578 21.80 7.57 1.45
C GLY A 578 22.27 8.36 2.67
N ILE A 579 22.41 7.72 3.83
CA ILE A 579 22.87 8.32 5.09
C ILE A 579 24.40 8.17 5.19
N ARG A 580 25.12 9.27 5.42
CA ARG A 580 26.59 9.24 5.53
C ARG A 580 27.09 9.05 6.95
N THR A 581 26.47 9.71 7.93
CA THR A 581 26.94 9.72 9.33
C THR A 581 25.78 9.67 10.31
N GLU A 582 24.77 10.52 10.12
CA GLU A 582 23.55 10.55 10.93
C GLU A 582 22.35 10.82 10.01
N GLY A 583 21.18 10.30 10.36
CA GLY A 583 19.92 10.54 9.67
C GLY A 583 18.77 10.73 10.66
N GLU A 584 17.57 10.97 10.14
CA GLU A 584 16.33 11.02 10.93
C GLU A 584 15.33 10.04 10.37
N GLY A 585 14.63 9.35 11.26
CA GLY A 585 13.55 8.44 10.92
C GLY A 585 12.33 8.64 11.79
N SER A 586 11.27 7.90 11.49
CA SER A 586 10.04 7.87 12.26
C SER A 586 9.44 6.48 12.20
N VAL A 587 8.75 6.07 13.28
CA VAL A 587 7.98 4.83 13.27
C VAL A 587 6.87 4.98 12.23
N ALA A 588 6.73 4.01 11.33
CA ALA A 588 5.65 4.03 10.36
C ALA A 588 4.28 3.99 11.07
N GLU A 589 3.32 4.81 10.61
CA GLU A 589 2.01 5.03 11.26
C GLU A 589 1.16 3.75 11.49
N THR A 590 1.56 2.61 10.93
CA THR A 590 0.86 1.33 11.02
C THR A 590 1.04 0.58 12.35
N HIS A 591 1.77 1.12 13.34
CA HIS A 591 2.16 0.37 14.55
C HIS A 591 1.36 0.65 15.84
N THR A 592 0.34 1.51 15.84
CA THR A 592 -0.53 1.66 17.02
C THR A 592 -1.49 0.47 17.15
N ALA A 593 -0.98 -0.68 17.58
CA ALA A 593 -1.79 -1.83 17.97
C ALA A 593 -2.22 -1.68 19.44
N THR A 594 -3.53 -1.85 19.67
CA THR A 594 -4.18 -1.91 20.97
C THR A 594 -3.59 -3.04 21.84
N PRO A 595 -3.47 -2.89 23.17
CA PRO A 595 -2.89 -3.93 24.01
C PRO A 595 -3.77 -5.19 24.02
N VAL A 596 -3.19 -6.33 23.64
CA VAL A 596 -3.80 -7.64 23.89
C VAL A 596 -3.48 -8.02 25.33
N ALA A 597 -4.51 -8.08 26.18
CA ALA A 597 -4.39 -8.68 27.50
C ALA A 597 -4.11 -10.18 27.33
N VAL A 598 -2.96 -10.62 27.84
CA VAL A 598 -2.59 -12.03 27.89
C VAL A 598 -3.35 -12.69 29.05
N HIS A 599 -4.15 -13.70 28.73
CA HIS A 599 -4.55 -14.75 29.67
C HIS A 599 -4.03 -16.09 29.15
#